data_AF-A0A8C4UQX7-F1
#
_entry.id   AF-A0A8C4UQX7-F1
#
_cell.length_a   1.000
_cell.length_b   1.000
_cell.length_c   1.000
_cell.angle_alpha   90.00
_cell.angle_beta   90.00
_cell.angle_gamma   90.00
#
_symmetry.space_group_name_H-M   'P 1'
#
loop_
_entity.id
_entity.type
_entity.pdbx_description
1 polymer ?
#
loop_
_entity_poly.entity_id
_entity_poly.type
_entity_poly.pdbx_seq_one_letter_code
_entity_poly.pdbx_strand_id
1 'polypeptide(L)'
;GTPPPLREEEEEEEEEGGPERALEKSPFQLTAGDVYDISSVVGRDLLQLSAGPLGPAALARLQFRIVRVLEMLEALVTESGLAAEQLRLERDSLRRELAELRGRGAPAGLSLGPDKMVIDLTDPNRPRFTLQELQDVLQERNQLKAQLFVVQEELQCYKSCTHTGLKPRYVPRSTGISTSALVKISFLLQLAVRGH
;
A
#
# COMPACT_ATOMS: atom_id res chain seq x y z
N GLY A 1 -50.24 27.66 26.04
CA GLY A 1 -49.77 26.87 24.90
C GLY A 1 -49.04 27.81 23.98
N THR A 2 -47.72 27.75 23.98
CA THR A 2 -46.86 28.51 23.09
C THR A 2 -46.20 27.49 22.17
N PRO A 3 -46.28 27.62 20.83
CA PRO A 3 -45.61 26.68 19.95
C PRO A 3 -44.09 26.91 20.00
N PRO A 4 -43.26 25.86 19.90
CA PRO A 4 -41.81 26.01 19.83
C PRO A 4 -41.39 26.55 18.44
N PRO A 5 -40.23 27.21 18.34
CA PRO A 5 -39.76 27.77 17.08
C PRO A 5 -39.30 26.64 16.16
N LEU A 6 -39.67 26.75 14.88
CA LEU A 6 -39.15 25.91 13.81
C LEU A 6 -37.64 26.18 13.72
N ARG A 7 -36.85 25.14 14.00
CA ARG A 7 -35.43 25.15 13.68
C ARG A 7 -35.35 25.21 12.16
N GLU A 8 -34.85 26.32 11.66
CA GLU A 8 -34.31 26.40 10.31
C GLU A 8 -33.17 25.38 10.28
N GLU A 9 -33.44 24.23 9.68
CA GLU A 9 -32.40 23.31 9.26
C GLU A 9 -31.65 24.04 8.16
N GLU A 10 -30.55 24.69 8.52
CA GLU A 10 -29.53 25.07 7.55
C GLU A 10 -29.04 23.76 6.94
N GLU A 11 -29.67 23.36 5.84
CA GLU A 11 -29.10 22.42 4.89
C GLU A 11 -27.81 23.07 4.42
N GLU A 12 -26.70 22.76 5.11
CA GLU A 12 -25.38 22.84 4.53
C GLU A 12 -25.42 21.91 3.31
N GLU A 13 -25.80 22.46 2.16
CA GLU A 13 -25.43 21.91 0.87
C GLU A 13 -23.89 21.93 0.85
N GLU A 14 -23.29 20.89 1.42
CA GLU A 14 -21.96 20.48 1.03
C GLU A 14 -22.06 20.33 -0.49
N GLU A 15 -21.50 21.30 -1.23
CA GLU A 15 -21.06 21.08 -2.59
C GLU A 15 -20.06 19.92 -2.53
N GLU A 16 -20.57 18.70 -2.50
CA GLU A 16 -19.87 17.46 -2.70
C GLU A 16 -19.39 17.53 -4.16
N GLY A 17 -18.25 18.22 -4.32
CA GLY A 17 -17.70 18.53 -5.62
C GLY A 17 -17.59 17.26 -6.42
N GLY A 18 -18.33 17.19 -7.52
CA GLY A 18 -18.58 15.96 -8.25
C GLY A 18 -17.31 15.23 -8.67
N PRO A 19 -17.46 13.99 -9.19
CA PRO A 19 -16.35 13.07 -9.45
C PRO A 19 -15.30 13.59 -10.46
N GLU A 20 -15.59 14.70 -11.13
CA GLU A 20 -14.68 15.42 -12.03
C GLU A 20 -13.53 16.12 -11.30
N ARG A 21 -13.70 16.52 -10.02
CA ARG A 21 -12.62 17.13 -9.21
C ARG A 21 -11.43 16.20 -9.03
N ALA A 22 -11.64 14.88 -9.08
CA ALA A 22 -10.56 13.90 -8.99
C ALA A 22 -9.54 14.04 -10.15
N LEU A 23 -9.96 14.52 -11.32
CA LEU A 23 -9.09 14.76 -12.48
C LEU A 23 -8.18 15.99 -12.31
N GLU A 24 -8.55 16.92 -11.43
CA GLU A 24 -7.78 18.15 -11.17
C GLU A 24 -6.67 17.95 -10.12
N LYS A 25 -6.71 16.82 -9.39
CA LYS A 25 -5.75 16.50 -8.35
C LYS A 25 -4.36 16.22 -8.93
N SER A 26 -3.34 16.52 -8.14
CA SER A 26 -1.97 16.10 -8.45
C SER A 26 -1.89 14.57 -8.49
N PRO A 27 -1.19 13.95 -9.48
CA PRO A 27 -1.05 12.49 -9.56
C PRO A 27 -0.48 11.85 -8.29
N PHE A 28 0.37 12.58 -7.55
CA PHE A 28 1.00 12.12 -6.31
C PHE A 28 0.10 12.25 -5.07
N GLN A 29 -1.10 12.84 -5.22
CA GLN A 29 -2.08 13.03 -4.17
C GLN A 29 -3.35 12.21 -4.41
N LEU A 30 -3.38 11.42 -5.49
CA LEU A 30 -4.50 10.55 -5.79
C LEU A 30 -4.63 9.46 -4.72
N THR A 31 -5.88 9.14 -4.41
CA THR A 31 -6.28 8.02 -3.55
C THR A 31 -7.05 6.98 -4.38
N ALA A 32 -7.26 5.78 -3.84
CA ALA A 32 -8.08 4.77 -4.52
C ALA A 32 -9.52 5.26 -4.77
N GLY A 33 -10.04 6.13 -3.89
CA GLY A 33 -11.33 6.80 -4.10
C GLY A 33 -11.31 7.71 -5.34
N ASP A 34 -10.26 8.49 -5.52
CA ASP A 34 -10.13 9.36 -6.70
C ASP A 34 -10.08 8.57 -8.01
N VAL A 35 -9.41 7.40 -8.00
CA VAL A 35 -9.39 6.51 -9.17
C VAL A 35 -10.79 5.95 -9.47
N TYR A 36 -11.59 5.68 -8.44
CA TYR A 36 -12.98 5.28 -8.61
C TYR A 36 -13.83 6.41 -9.21
N ASP A 37 -13.67 7.64 -8.72
CA ASP A 37 -14.38 8.81 -9.25
C ASP A 37 -14.02 9.05 -10.73
N ILE A 38 -12.72 9.02 -11.06
CA ILE A 38 -12.23 9.09 -12.44
C ILE A 38 -12.85 7.98 -13.30
N SER A 39 -12.91 6.75 -12.79
CA SER A 39 -13.49 5.61 -13.51
C SER A 39 -14.98 5.82 -13.83
N SER A 40 -15.71 6.50 -12.94
CA SER A 40 -17.13 6.80 -13.12
C SER A 40 -17.35 7.83 -14.24
N VAL A 41 -16.51 8.88 -14.30
CA VAL A 41 -16.54 9.91 -15.35
C VAL A 41 -16.24 9.26 -16.71
N VAL A 42 -15.13 8.51 -16.78
CA VAL A 42 -14.71 7.82 -18.00
C VAL A 42 -15.76 6.79 -18.46
N GLY A 43 -16.40 6.10 -17.52
CA GLY A 43 -17.49 5.17 -17.83
C GLY A 43 -18.69 5.85 -18.48
N ARG A 44 -19.08 7.04 -17.99
CA ARG A 44 -20.16 7.84 -18.58
C ARG A 44 -19.81 8.29 -20.00
N ASP A 45 -18.59 8.77 -20.22
CA ASP A 45 -18.14 9.22 -21.55
C ASP A 45 -18.11 8.07 -22.55
N LEU A 46 -17.65 6.88 -22.14
CA LEU A 46 -17.66 5.68 -22.99
C LEU A 46 -19.08 5.24 -23.37
N LEU A 47 -20.05 5.40 -22.47
CA LEU A 47 -21.46 5.12 -22.76
C LEU A 47 -22.02 6.12 -23.79
N GLN A 48 -21.70 7.41 -23.67
CA GLN A 48 -22.09 8.41 -24.67
C GLN A 48 -21.51 8.09 -26.04
N LEU A 49 -20.24 7.64 -26.09
CA LEU A 49 -19.59 7.22 -27.33
C LEU A 49 -20.18 5.93 -27.93
N SER A 50 -20.78 5.07 -27.12
CA SER A 50 -21.47 3.85 -27.59
C SER A 50 -22.70 4.13 -28.44
N ALA A 51 -23.33 5.30 -28.26
CA ALA A 51 -24.44 5.76 -29.08
C ALA A 51 -23.98 6.44 -30.39
N GLY A 52 -22.66 6.62 -30.57
CA GLY A 52 -22.06 7.29 -31.71
C GLY A 52 -21.71 6.37 -32.90
N PRO A 53 -21.02 6.90 -33.92
CA PRO A 53 -20.68 6.16 -35.14
C PRO A 53 -19.54 5.13 -34.95
N LEU A 54 -18.97 5.01 -33.74
CA LEU A 54 -17.89 4.09 -33.46
C LEU A 54 -18.42 2.64 -33.41
N GLY A 55 -17.84 1.75 -34.22
CA GLY A 55 -18.26 0.35 -34.24
C GLY A 55 -18.07 -0.34 -32.87
N PRO A 56 -19.02 -1.20 -32.43
CA PRO A 56 -19.04 -1.77 -31.08
C PRO A 56 -17.77 -2.56 -30.73
N ALA A 57 -17.17 -3.24 -31.71
CA ALA A 57 -15.92 -3.97 -31.51
C ALA A 57 -14.71 -3.06 -31.23
N ALA A 58 -14.66 -1.87 -31.82
CA ALA A 58 -13.59 -0.91 -31.56
C ALA A 58 -13.73 -0.29 -30.18
N LEU A 59 -14.97 0.05 -29.78
CA LEU A 59 -15.28 0.57 -28.44
C LEU A 59 -14.93 -0.43 -27.35
N ALA A 60 -15.32 -1.71 -27.52
CA ALA A 60 -14.98 -2.75 -26.56
C ALA A 60 -13.45 -2.87 -26.38
N ARG A 61 -12.67 -2.87 -27.47
CA ARG A 61 -11.19 -2.91 -27.37
C ARG A 61 -10.61 -1.71 -26.65
N LEU A 62 -11.15 -0.51 -26.91
CA LEU A 62 -10.72 0.71 -26.22
C LEU A 62 -11.04 0.63 -24.72
N GLN A 63 -12.25 0.19 -24.39
CA GLN A 63 -12.70 0.01 -23.02
C GLN A 63 -11.80 -0.96 -22.24
N PHE A 64 -11.45 -2.12 -22.80
CA PHE A 64 -10.53 -3.04 -22.13
C PHE A 64 -9.16 -2.41 -21.84
N ARG A 65 -8.64 -1.58 -22.76
CA ARG A 65 -7.37 -0.86 -22.54
C ARG A 65 -7.50 0.18 -21.43
N ILE A 66 -8.60 0.92 -21.40
CA ILE A 66 -8.88 1.92 -20.37
C ILE A 66 -9.02 1.26 -19.00
N VAL A 67 -9.81 0.18 -18.90
CA VAL A 67 -9.95 -0.59 -17.66
C VAL A 67 -8.58 -1.06 -17.18
N ARG A 68 -7.74 -1.57 -18.09
CA ARG A 68 -6.40 -2.00 -17.73
C ARG A 68 -5.52 -0.87 -17.18
N VAL A 69 -5.62 0.34 -17.75
CA VAL A 69 -4.87 1.51 -17.26
C VAL A 69 -5.39 1.95 -15.89
N LEU A 70 -6.70 1.95 -15.67
CA LEU A 70 -7.30 2.30 -14.38
C LEU A 70 -6.93 1.28 -13.28
N GLU A 71 -6.91 -0.02 -13.60
CA GLU A 71 -6.41 -1.06 -12.70
C GLU A 71 -4.94 -0.83 -12.30
N MET A 72 -4.09 -0.49 -13.28
CA MET A 72 -2.69 -0.19 -13.01
C MET A 72 -2.53 1.04 -12.12
N LEU A 73 -3.36 2.07 -12.36
CA LEU A 73 -3.37 3.28 -11.56
C LEU A 73 -3.84 3.01 -10.12
N GLU A 74 -4.93 2.26 -9.93
CA GLU A 74 -5.44 1.88 -8.61
C GLU A 74 -4.39 1.09 -7.81
N ALA A 75 -3.70 0.15 -8.45
CA ALA A 75 -2.63 -0.62 -7.82
C ALA A 75 -1.49 0.28 -7.34
N LEU A 76 -0.99 1.17 -8.21
CA LEU A 76 0.10 2.10 -7.86
C LEU A 76 -0.31 3.05 -6.72
N VAL A 77 -1.51 3.62 -6.80
CA VAL A 77 -2.02 4.54 -5.79
C VAL A 77 -2.21 3.83 -4.44
N THR A 78 -2.78 2.62 -4.44
CA THR A 78 -2.98 1.82 -3.23
C THR A 78 -1.66 1.44 -2.58
N GLU A 79 -0.70 0.92 -3.35
CA GLU A 79 0.63 0.56 -2.84
C GLU A 79 1.37 1.78 -2.28
N SER A 80 1.31 2.92 -2.98
CA SER A 80 1.95 4.15 -2.52
C SER A 80 1.37 4.67 -1.20
N GLY A 81 0.04 4.58 -1.03
CA GLY A 81 -0.64 4.95 0.21
C GLY A 81 -0.24 4.04 1.37
N LEU A 82 -0.23 2.71 1.15
CA LEU A 82 0.18 1.75 2.16
C LEU A 82 1.64 1.93 2.58
N ALA A 83 2.54 2.13 1.62
CA ALA A 83 3.95 2.38 1.90
C ALA A 83 4.17 3.69 2.69
N ALA A 84 3.45 4.75 2.33
CA ALA A 84 3.50 6.02 3.05
C ALA A 84 2.99 5.89 4.49
N GLU A 85 1.88 5.17 4.70
CA GLU A 85 1.36 4.91 6.05
C GLU A 85 2.29 4.04 6.88
N GLN A 86 2.91 3.02 6.30
CA GLN A 86 3.90 2.21 7.00
C GLN A 86 5.10 3.06 7.46
N LEU A 87 5.65 3.90 6.59
CA LEU A 87 6.73 4.83 6.96
C LEU A 87 6.30 5.82 8.04
N ARG A 88 5.05 6.28 8.03
CA ARG A 88 4.51 7.14 9.08
C ARG A 88 4.47 6.42 10.42
N LEU A 89 3.99 5.18 10.46
CA LEU A 89 3.93 4.35 11.66
C LEU A 89 5.33 4.07 12.22
N GLU A 90 6.29 3.71 11.36
CA GLU A 90 7.69 3.50 11.76
C GLU A 90 8.30 4.78 12.33
N ARG A 91 8.12 5.92 11.65
CA ARG A 91 8.56 7.24 12.13
C ARG A 91 7.95 7.58 13.49
N ASP A 92 6.68 7.28 13.71
CA ASP A 92 6.00 7.57 14.97
C ASP A 92 6.41 6.59 16.09
N SER A 93 6.75 5.34 15.77
CA SER A 93 7.39 4.42 16.71
C SER A 93 8.77 4.92 17.14
N LEU A 94 9.63 5.25 16.18
CA LEU A 94 10.98 5.76 16.44
C LEU A 94 10.95 7.07 17.23
N ARG A 95 9.99 7.96 16.95
CA ARG A 95 9.80 9.20 17.73
C ARG A 95 9.44 8.92 19.17
N ARG A 96 8.60 7.91 19.45
CA ARG A 96 8.25 7.49 20.81
C ARG A 96 9.47 6.90 21.53
N GLU A 97 10.19 5.99 20.88
CA GLU A 97 11.42 5.40 21.44
C GLU A 97 12.48 6.48 21.75
N LEU A 98 12.68 7.44 20.85
CA LEU A 98 13.57 8.58 21.09
C LEU A 98 13.10 9.46 22.26
N ALA A 99 11.80 9.68 22.41
CA ALA A 99 11.25 10.44 23.53
C ALA A 99 11.47 9.70 24.87
N GLU A 100 11.26 8.39 24.89
CA GLU A 100 11.54 7.53 26.05
C GLU A 100 13.02 7.52 26.41
N LEU A 101 13.92 7.36 25.43
CA LEU A 101 15.37 7.38 25.66
C LEU A 101 15.86 8.76 26.12
N ARG A 102 15.30 9.85 25.60
CA ARG A 102 15.58 11.21 26.11
C ARG A 102 15.06 11.41 27.53
N GLY A 103 13.90 10.83 27.87
CA GLY A 103 13.36 10.85 29.23
C GLY A 103 14.16 9.99 30.21
N ARG A 104 14.73 8.87 29.74
CA ARG A 104 15.64 7.99 30.50
C ARG A 104 17.07 8.53 30.58
N GLY A 105 17.43 9.43 29.66
CA GLY A 105 18.78 9.92 29.41
C GLY A 105 18.90 11.42 29.62
N ALA A 106 18.45 11.93 30.77
CA ALA A 106 19.05 13.11 31.37
C ALA A 106 19.78 12.67 32.65
N PRO A 107 21.11 12.48 32.65
CA PRO A 107 21.85 12.70 33.87
C PRO A 107 21.87 14.22 34.08
N ALA A 108 20.87 14.74 34.78
CA ALA A 108 21.11 15.90 35.62
C ALA A 108 22.19 15.47 36.64
N GLY A 109 23.45 15.79 36.34
CA GLY A 109 24.60 15.53 37.21
C GLY A 109 25.09 14.08 37.22
N LEU A 110 26.07 13.77 36.37
CA LEU A 110 26.99 12.68 36.69
C LEU A 110 27.93 13.13 37.81
N SER A 111 27.44 13.08 39.06
CA SER A 111 28.33 12.95 40.21
C SER A 111 28.85 11.51 40.20
N LEU A 112 29.95 11.29 39.49
CA LEU A 112 30.68 10.02 39.53
C LEU A 112 31.25 9.88 40.95
N GLY A 113 30.60 9.05 41.77
CA GLY A 113 31.11 8.68 43.09
C GLY A 113 32.50 8.03 42.99
N PRO A 114 33.28 8.03 44.09
CA PRO A 114 34.72 7.72 44.10
C PRO A 114 35.10 6.27 43.75
N ASP A 115 34.15 5.40 43.46
CA ASP A 115 34.35 3.96 43.26
C ASP A 115 34.09 3.49 41.83
N LYS A 116 34.08 4.41 40.85
CA LYS A 116 33.92 4.06 39.43
C LYS A 116 35.29 3.88 38.78
N MET A 117 35.61 2.63 38.45
CA MET A 117 36.73 2.25 37.60
C MET A 117 36.81 3.15 36.37
N VAL A 118 38.00 3.69 36.11
CA VAL A 118 38.33 4.36 34.84
C VAL A 118 38.12 3.32 33.73
N ILE A 119 37.07 3.48 32.95
CA ILE A 119 36.81 2.65 31.78
C ILE A 119 37.75 3.14 30.68
N ASP A 120 38.83 2.40 30.43
CA ASP A 120 39.68 2.65 29.28
C ASP A 120 38.88 2.33 28.00
N LEU A 121 38.52 3.38 27.27
CA LEU A 121 37.78 3.27 26.01
C LEU A 121 38.66 2.74 24.86
N THR A 122 39.97 2.62 25.10
CA THR A 122 40.99 2.24 24.11
C THR A 122 41.37 0.76 24.16
N ASP A 123 40.91 0.00 25.17
CA ASP A 123 41.24 -1.41 25.34
C ASP A 123 40.62 -2.26 24.20
N PRO A 124 41.46 -2.92 23.36
CA PRO A 124 40.98 -3.78 22.28
C PRO A 124 40.28 -5.06 22.78
N ASN A 125 40.57 -5.53 24.00
CA ASN A 125 39.94 -6.70 24.61
C ASN A 125 38.69 -6.35 25.41
N ARG A 126 38.32 -5.07 25.49
CA ARG A 126 37.09 -4.64 26.17
C ARG A 126 35.90 -5.31 25.49
N PRO A 127 35.06 -6.06 26.23
CA PRO A 127 33.84 -6.64 25.66
C PRO A 127 32.95 -5.51 25.12
N ARG A 128 32.82 -5.45 23.80
CA ARG A 128 32.10 -4.39 23.07
C ARG A 128 30.61 -4.67 22.92
N PHE A 129 30.22 -5.92 23.16
CA PHE A 129 28.86 -6.41 23.00
C PHE A 129 28.38 -7.03 24.30
N THR A 130 27.12 -6.80 24.58
CA THR A 130 26.33 -7.51 25.60
C THR A 130 26.01 -8.92 25.12
N LEU A 131 25.68 -9.81 26.06
CA LEU A 131 25.25 -11.18 25.74
C LEU A 131 24.00 -11.19 24.85
N GLN A 132 23.10 -10.22 25.04
CA GLN A 132 21.87 -10.08 24.25
C GLN A 132 22.17 -9.78 22.78
N GLU A 133 23.03 -8.79 22.51
CA GLU A 133 23.43 -8.43 21.14
C GLU A 133 24.07 -9.62 20.41
N LEU A 134 24.87 -10.43 21.13
CA LEU A 134 25.44 -11.65 20.54
C LEU A 134 24.36 -12.70 20.23
N GLN A 135 23.37 -12.88 21.10
CA GLN A 135 22.25 -13.79 20.85
C GLN A 135 21.42 -13.35 19.65
N ASP A 136 21.11 -12.05 19.55
CA ASP A 136 20.33 -11.48 18.46
C ASP A 136 21.03 -11.70 17.11
N VAL A 137 22.33 -11.40 17.03
CA VAL A 137 23.14 -11.63 15.81
C VAL A 137 23.21 -13.12 15.44
N LEU A 138 23.33 -14.01 16.44
CA LEU A 138 23.35 -15.45 16.19
C LEU A 138 22.00 -15.97 15.68
N GLN A 139 20.90 -15.46 16.23
CA GLN A 139 19.54 -15.80 15.82
C GLN A 139 19.28 -15.29 14.40
N GLU A 140 19.62 -14.04 14.10
CA GLU A 140 19.51 -13.46 12.76
C GLU A 140 20.32 -14.27 11.74
N ARG A 141 21.57 -14.62 12.06
CA ARG A 141 22.39 -15.47 11.19
C ARG A 141 21.76 -16.83 10.93
N ASN A 142 21.13 -17.45 11.93
CA ASN A 142 20.43 -18.73 11.76
C ASN A 142 19.20 -18.58 10.86
N GLN A 143 18.44 -17.50 11.01
CA GLN A 143 17.27 -17.21 10.21
C GLN A 143 17.63 -16.96 8.74
N LEU A 144 18.66 -16.15 8.49
CA LEU A 144 19.18 -15.90 7.14
C LEU A 144 19.71 -17.19 6.49
N LYS A 145 20.37 -18.05 7.27
CA LYS A 145 20.82 -19.37 6.79
C LYS A 145 19.65 -20.27 6.37
N ALA A 146 18.54 -20.27 7.13
CA ALA A 146 17.35 -21.02 6.77
C ALA A 146 16.70 -20.48 5.47
N GLN A 147 16.58 -19.16 5.33
CA GLN A 147 16.06 -18.54 4.11
C GLN A 147 16.93 -18.83 2.89
N LEU A 148 18.26 -18.75 3.03
CA LEU A 148 19.20 -19.11 1.97
C LEU A 148 19.02 -20.55 1.51
N PHE A 149 18.77 -21.47 2.45
CA PHE A 149 18.52 -22.87 2.12
C PHE A 149 17.24 -23.05 1.28
N VAL A 150 16.13 -22.41 1.68
CA VAL A 150 14.86 -22.44 0.93
C VAL A 150 15.03 -21.88 -0.48
N VAL A 151 15.67 -20.72 -0.61
CA VAL A 151 15.91 -20.09 -1.93
C VAL A 151 16.80 -20.96 -2.81
N GLN A 152 17.82 -21.62 -2.23
CA GLN A 152 18.65 -22.57 -2.96
C GLN A 152 17.86 -23.78 -3.46
N GLU A 153 16.94 -24.33 -2.64
CA GLU A 153 16.04 -25.42 -3.02
C GLU A 153 15.10 -25.01 -4.16
N GLU A 154 14.47 -23.82 -4.07
CA GLU A 154 13.62 -23.29 -5.13
C GLU A 154 14.39 -23.10 -6.44
N LEU A 155 15.57 -22.48 -6.39
CA LEU A 155 16.44 -22.32 -7.56
C LEU A 155 16.85 -23.68 -8.15
N GLN A 156 17.10 -24.68 -7.32
CA GLN A 156 17.38 -26.04 -7.77
C GLN A 156 16.16 -26.66 -8.46
N CYS A 157 14.94 -26.45 -7.94
CA CYS A 157 13.70 -26.87 -8.58
C CYS A 157 13.52 -26.23 -9.97
N TYR A 158 13.73 -24.92 -10.09
CA TYR A 158 13.67 -24.23 -11.38
C TYR A 158 14.71 -24.75 -12.38
N LYS A 159 15.97 -24.94 -11.94
CA LYS A 159 17.04 -25.54 -12.77
C LYS A 159 16.70 -26.97 -13.20
N SER A 160 16.03 -27.74 -12.35
CA SER A 160 15.61 -29.12 -12.62
C SER A 160 14.43 -29.19 -13.61
N CYS A 161 13.48 -28.23 -13.57
CA CYS A 161 12.41 -28.10 -14.58
C CYS A 161 12.95 -27.66 -15.95
N THR A 162 14.04 -26.89 -16.00
CA THR A 162 14.68 -26.52 -17.28
C THR A 162 15.44 -27.68 -17.93
N HIS A 163 15.84 -28.72 -17.18
CA HIS A 163 16.43 -29.94 -17.73
C HIS A 163 15.39 -30.96 -18.23
N THR A 164 14.14 -30.90 -17.75
CA THR A 164 13.06 -31.83 -18.12
C THR A 164 12.03 -31.26 -19.10
N GLY A 165 12.21 -30.02 -19.59
CA GLY A 165 11.46 -29.47 -20.73
C GLY A 165 9.98 -29.16 -20.46
N LEU A 166 9.51 -29.22 -19.20
CA LEU A 166 8.12 -28.91 -18.85
C LEU A 166 8.02 -27.48 -18.31
N LYS A 167 7.37 -26.60 -19.08
CA LYS A 167 7.08 -25.22 -18.67
C LYS A 167 6.16 -25.22 -17.44
N PRO A 168 6.42 -24.39 -16.41
CA PRO A 168 5.53 -24.26 -15.27
C PRO A 168 4.18 -23.69 -15.72
N ARG A 169 3.09 -24.36 -15.33
CA ARG A 169 1.73 -23.88 -15.50
C ARG A 169 1.52 -22.68 -14.58
N TYR A 170 1.29 -21.50 -15.15
CA TYR A 170 0.91 -20.32 -14.40
C TYR A 170 -0.42 -20.59 -13.69
N VAL A 171 -0.42 -20.53 -12.36
CA VAL A 171 -1.63 -20.52 -11.54
C VAL A 171 -1.74 -19.11 -10.96
N PRO A 172 -2.73 -18.30 -11.35
CA PRO A 172 -2.88 -16.98 -10.77
C PRO A 172 -3.23 -17.15 -9.30
N ARG A 173 -2.41 -16.55 -8.42
CA ARG A 173 -2.79 -16.34 -7.02
C ARG A 173 -3.99 -15.40 -7.01
N SER A 174 -5.09 -15.84 -6.40
CA SER A 174 -6.19 -14.99 -6.00
C SER A 174 -5.71 -14.07 -4.89
N THR A 175 -5.08 -12.95 -5.24
CA THR A 175 -5.10 -11.81 -4.33
C THR A 175 -6.54 -11.32 -4.29
N GLY A 176 -7.06 -11.11 -3.08
CA GLY A 176 -8.39 -10.58 -2.85
C GLY A 176 -8.46 -9.16 -3.41
N ILE A 177 -8.73 -9.06 -4.70
CA ILE A 177 -9.05 -7.82 -5.39
C ILE A 177 -10.43 -7.43 -4.89
N SER A 178 -10.58 -6.19 -4.42
CA SER A 178 -11.89 -5.63 -4.08
C SER A 178 -12.76 -5.71 -5.33
N THR A 179 -13.57 -6.76 -5.40
CA THR A 179 -14.35 -7.17 -6.57
C THR A 179 -15.40 -6.12 -6.95
N SER A 180 -15.65 -5.13 -6.09
CA SER A 180 -16.66 -4.09 -6.28
C SER A 180 -16.53 -3.32 -7.59
N ALA A 181 -15.34 -2.79 -7.94
CA ALA A 181 -15.18 -1.91 -9.10
C ALA A 181 -15.15 -2.70 -10.42
N LEU A 182 -14.38 -3.80 -10.48
CA LEU A 182 -14.32 -4.67 -11.64
C LEU A 182 -15.63 -5.42 -11.90
N VAL A 183 -16.37 -5.80 -10.85
CA VAL A 183 -17.70 -6.40 -11.00
C VAL A 183 -18.70 -5.34 -11.45
N LYS A 184 -18.67 -4.10 -10.93
CA LYS A 184 -19.58 -3.04 -11.41
C LYS A 184 -19.30 -2.64 -12.86
N ILE A 185 -18.04 -2.50 -13.24
CA ILE A 185 -17.64 -2.21 -14.62
C ILE A 185 -17.99 -3.39 -15.54
N SER A 186 -17.71 -4.64 -15.13
CA SER A 186 -18.12 -5.85 -15.88
C SER A 186 -19.63 -6.00 -15.97
N PHE A 187 -20.38 -5.64 -14.92
CA PHE A 187 -21.84 -5.72 -14.85
C PHE A 187 -22.50 -4.67 -15.75
N LEU A 188 -22.02 -3.43 -15.71
CA LEU A 188 -22.47 -2.36 -16.62
C LEU A 188 -22.14 -2.69 -18.09
N LEU A 189 -21.00 -3.35 -18.32
CA LEU A 189 -20.61 -3.92 -19.63
C LEU A 189 -21.50 -5.07 -20.10
N GLN A 190 -21.85 -6.00 -19.22
CA GLN A 190 -22.68 -7.16 -19.55
C GLN A 190 -24.15 -6.79 -19.77
N LEU A 191 -24.64 -5.72 -19.13
CA LEU A 191 -25.93 -5.12 -19.43
C LEU A 191 -25.96 -4.44 -20.80
N ALA A 192 -24.87 -3.76 -21.20
CA ALA A 192 -24.77 -3.13 -22.52
C ALA A 192 -24.71 -4.14 -23.68
N VAL A 193 -24.16 -5.33 -23.46
CA VAL A 193 -24.07 -6.40 -24.49
C VAL A 193 -25.32 -7.27 -24.56
N ARG A 194 -26.11 -7.39 -23.48
CA ARG A 194 -27.34 -8.19 -23.43
C ARG A 194 -28.63 -7.41 -23.78
N GLY A 195 -28.51 -6.15 -24.17
CA GLY A 195 -29.62 -5.27 -24.55
C GLY A 195 -30.04 -5.31 -26.02
N HIS A 196 -29.66 -6.36 -26.78
CA HIS A 196 -30.15 -6.63 -28.14
C HIS A 196 -30.50 -8.11 -28.32
#